data_AF-A0A0J7JU78-F1
#
_entry.id   AF-A0A0J7JU78-F1
#
_cell.length_a   1.000
_cell.length_b   1.000
_cell.length_c   1.000
_cell.angle_alpha   90.00
_cell.angle_beta   90.00
_cell.angle_gamma   90.00
#
_symmetry.space_group_name_H-M   'P 1'
#
loop_
_entity.id
_entity.type
_entity.pdbx_description
1 polymer ?
#
loop_
_entity_poly.entity_id
_entity_poly.type
_entity_poly.pdbx_seq_one_letter_code
_entity_poly.pdbx_strand_id
1 'polypeptide(L)'
;MDLLPTDLVRFCIQDAGLNKPISTTLMHVSEVTVEHVLSRLMKVLQSNDHIDLSSGFTVDVITIRRPVGAGRMKGNNVEDACLKKKSILKIPEDDEGLCCAKAILYALAHLDQDKTAIVTLRDKHRPALMNRARILHEESGVPPGPCTYTEVAQFERHLNIQIGVVVAENMNE
;
A
#
# COMPACT_ATOMS: atom_id res chain seq x y z
N MET A 1 3.41 -2.43 27.42
CA MET A 1 4.31 -2.09 26.30
C MET A 1 4.74 -0.66 26.54
N ASP A 2 6.04 -0.41 26.73
CA ASP A 2 6.51 0.96 26.98
C ASP A 2 6.84 1.62 25.64
N LEU A 3 5.96 2.51 25.19
CA LEU A 3 6.16 3.32 24.00
C LEU A 3 6.89 4.60 24.38
N LEU A 4 7.86 5.03 23.56
CA LEU A 4 8.52 6.31 23.74
C LEU A 4 7.61 7.45 23.25
N PRO A 5 7.69 8.66 23.83
CA PRO A 5 6.94 9.82 23.34
C PRO A 5 7.19 10.13 21.86
N THR A 6 8.37 9.77 21.36
CA THR A 6 8.77 9.92 19.97
C THR A 6 8.30 8.81 19.05
N ASP A 7 7.79 7.69 19.59
CA ASP A 7 7.20 6.64 18.77
C ASP A 7 5.92 7.16 18.13
N LEU A 8 5.53 6.54 17.02
CA LEU A 8 4.32 6.92 16.30
C LEU A 8 3.20 5.93 16.61
N VAL A 9 1.99 6.43 16.66
CA VAL A 9 0.80 5.65 16.91
C VAL A 9 -0.35 6.11 16.02
N ARG A 10 -1.17 5.15 15.62
CA ARG A 10 -2.35 5.34 14.79
C ARG A 10 -3.48 4.48 15.33
N PHE A 11 -4.67 5.05 15.43
CA PHE A 11 -5.88 4.34 15.84
C PHE A 11 -6.72 4.06 14.61
N CYS A 12 -7.08 2.79 14.42
CA CYS A 12 -7.98 2.33 13.39
C CYS A 12 -9.21 1.72 14.07
N ILE A 13 -10.38 2.30 13.82
CA ILE A 13 -11.64 1.88 14.40
C ILE A 13 -12.42 1.13 13.33
N GLN A 14 -12.77 -0.11 13.63
CA GLN A 14 -13.46 -1.03 12.75
C GLN A 14 -14.85 -1.32 13.30
N ASP A 15 -15.84 -1.25 12.43
CA ASP A 15 -17.22 -1.58 12.72
C ASP A 15 -17.85 -2.22 11.48
N ALA A 16 -18.80 -3.15 11.67
CA ALA A 16 -19.46 -3.84 10.56
C ALA A 16 -20.32 -2.89 9.69
N GLY A 17 -20.79 -1.77 10.25
CA GLY A 17 -21.54 -0.74 9.54
C GLY A 17 -20.66 0.25 8.76
N LEU A 18 -19.33 0.14 8.84
CA LEU A 18 -18.41 1.04 8.13
C LEU A 18 -17.88 0.39 6.83
N ASN A 19 -18.18 1.01 5.69
CA ASN A 19 -17.58 0.62 4.40
C ASN A 19 -16.04 0.73 4.39
N LYS A 20 -15.48 1.60 5.24
CA LYS A 20 -14.03 1.79 5.43
C LYS A 20 -13.75 2.06 6.91
N PRO A 21 -12.68 1.50 7.49
CA PRO A 21 -12.33 1.76 8.88
C PRO A 21 -12.01 3.24 9.11
N ILE A 22 -12.44 3.77 10.26
CA ILE A 22 -12.09 5.13 10.67
C ILE A 22 -10.64 5.11 11.11
N SER A 23 -9.82 5.93 10.48
CA SER A 23 -8.42 6.01 10.82
C SER A 23 -8.07 7.41 11.27
N THR A 24 -7.33 7.50 12.38
CA THR A 24 -6.55 8.71 12.68
C THR A 24 -5.36 8.80 11.73
N THR A 25 -4.76 9.98 11.66
CA THR A 25 -3.41 10.12 11.12
C THR A 25 -2.41 9.45 12.06
N LEU A 26 -1.23 9.16 11.52
CA LEU A 26 -0.09 8.68 12.31
C LEU A 26 0.47 9.88 13.08
N MET A 27 0.51 9.79 14.41
CA MET A 27 0.92 10.91 15.27
C MET A 27 1.92 10.45 16.34
N HIS A 28 2.64 11.40 16.94
CA HIS A 28 3.50 11.07 18.07
C HIS A 28 2.70 10.59 19.27
N VAL A 29 3.25 9.64 20.03
CA VAL A 29 2.67 9.22 21.31
C VAL A 29 2.50 10.42 22.26
N SER A 30 3.41 11.41 22.22
CA SER A 30 3.29 12.65 23.00
C SER A 30 2.10 13.55 22.60
N GLU A 31 1.56 13.36 21.41
CA GLU A 31 0.49 14.19 20.84
C GLU A 31 -0.88 13.50 20.89
N VAL A 32 -0.91 12.23 21.32
CA VAL A 32 -2.16 11.49 21.45
C VAL A 32 -3.01 12.10 22.54
N THR A 33 -4.19 12.56 22.13
CA THR A 33 -5.24 13.02 23.01
C THR A 33 -6.54 12.31 22.67
N VAL A 34 -7.39 12.11 23.68
CA VAL A 34 -8.69 11.45 23.50
C VAL A 34 -9.55 12.26 22.53
N GLU A 35 -9.45 13.59 22.63
CA GLU A 35 -10.14 14.56 21.79
C GLU A 35 -9.78 14.40 20.31
N HIS A 36 -8.50 14.13 20.00
CA HIS A 36 -8.06 13.92 18.61
C HIS A 36 -8.66 12.65 18.01
N VAL A 37 -8.72 11.55 18.79
CA VAL A 37 -9.32 10.29 18.34
C VAL A 37 -10.83 10.44 18.16
N LEU A 38 -11.51 11.04 19.15
CA LEU A 38 -12.96 11.24 19.12
C LEU A 38 -13.40 12.22 18.03
N SER A 39 -12.70 13.33 17.84
CA SER A 39 -13.03 14.29 16.77
C SER A 39 -12.96 13.65 15.39
N ARG A 40 -12.01 12.73 15.17
CA ARG A 40 -11.92 11.98 13.91
C ARG A 40 -13.08 11.00 13.75
N LEU A 41 -13.44 10.30 14.82
CA LEU A 41 -14.60 9.42 14.84
C LEU A 41 -15.89 10.20 14.52
N MET A 42 -16.15 11.30 15.24
CA MET A 42 -17.32 12.14 15.04
C MET A 42 -17.40 12.68 13.61
N LYS A 43 -16.28 13.10 13.02
CA LYS A 43 -16.25 13.58 11.63
C LYS A 43 -16.71 12.51 10.63
N VAL A 44 -16.34 11.25 10.84
CA VAL A 44 -16.76 10.17 9.94
C VAL A 44 -18.20 9.75 10.21
N LEU A 45 -18.62 9.71 11.48
CA LEU A 45 -20.02 9.46 11.85
C LEU A 45 -20.96 10.51 11.24
N GLN A 46 -20.60 11.79 11.28
CA GLN A 46 -21.39 12.86 10.65
C GLN A 46 -21.52 12.74 9.13
N SER A 47 -20.65 11.98 8.48
CA SER A 47 -20.68 11.73 7.03
C SER A 47 -21.36 10.41 6.64
N ASN A 48 -21.78 9.59 7.61
CA ASN A 48 -22.41 8.29 7.39
C ASN A 48 -23.72 8.20 8.17
N ASP A 49 -24.85 8.09 7.47
CA ASP A 49 -26.18 8.17 8.07
C ASP A 49 -26.60 6.94 8.91
N HIS A 50 -25.84 5.83 8.88
CA HIS A 50 -26.24 4.54 9.47
C HIS A 50 -25.09 3.78 10.17
N ILE A 51 -24.50 4.36 11.21
CA ILE A 51 -23.56 3.61 12.07
C ILE A 51 -24.25 3.34 13.41
N ASP A 52 -24.59 2.07 13.62
CA ASP A 52 -25.16 1.60 14.87
C ASP A 52 -24.04 1.25 15.85
N LEU A 53 -23.66 2.20 16.70
CA LEU A 53 -22.62 2.00 17.71
C LEU A 53 -23.06 1.05 18.85
N SER A 54 -24.28 0.50 18.81
CA SER A 54 -24.79 -0.39 19.85
C SER A 54 -24.15 -1.78 19.82
N SER A 55 -23.61 -2.22 18.66
CA SER A 55 -22.92 -3.51 18.54
C SER A 55 -21.48 -3.51 19.06
N GLY A 56 -20.97 -2.35 19.48
CA GLY A 56 -19.56 -2.17 19.84
C GLY A 56 -18.64 -2.17 18.62
N PHE A 57 -17.45 -1.59 18.77
CA PHE A 57 -16.46 -1.47 17.70
C PHE A 57 -15.09 -1.97 18.16
N THR A 58 -14.27 -2.38 17.22
CA THR A 58 -12.87 -2.78 17.48
C THR A 58 -11.95 -1.61 17.24
N VAL A 59 -10.96 -1.41 18.13
CA VAL A 59 -9.91 -0.39 17.94
C VAL A 59 -8.56 -1.08 17.83
N ASP A 60 -7.98 -1.02 16.63
CA ASP A 60 -6.60 -1.40 16.41
C ASP A 60 -5.68 -0.22 16.69
N VAL A 61 -4.70 -0.45 17.57
CA VAL A 61 -3.65 0.53 17.87
C VAL A 61 -2.37 0.09 17.17
N ILE A 62 -2.03 0.77 16.09
CA ILE A 62 -0.80 0.52 15.32
C ILE A 62 0.30 1.39 15.92
N THR A 63 1.36 0.77 16.43
CA THR A 63 2.52 1.46 17.02
C THR A 63 3.76 1.25 16.17
N ILE A 64 4.46 2.32 15.80
CA ILE A 64 5.73 2.28 15.08
C ILE A 64 6.82 2.79 16.01
N ARG A 65 7.71 1.89 16.43
CA ARG A 65 8.88 2.24 17.23
C ARG A 65 9.88 2.99 16.37
N ARG A 66 10.33 4.15 16.85
CA ARG A 66 11.37 4.96 16.23
C ARG A 66 12.63 4.91 17.10
N PRO A 67 13.54 3.94 16.89
CA PRO A 67 14.82 3.97 17.57
C PRO A 67 15.55 5.29 17.25
N VAL A 68 16.13 5.93 18.26
CA VAL A 68 16.96 7.14 18.13
C VAL A 68 18.17 6.82 17.27
N GLY A 69 18.03 6.95 15.96
CA GLY A 69 19.02 6.45 15.02
C GLY A 69 18.60 6.54 13.56
N ALA A 70 18.20 7.73 13.10
CA ALA A 70 18.28 8.07 11.68
C ALA A 70 18.48 9.59 11.58
N GLY A 71 19.64 10.00 11.06
CA GLY A 71 19.97 11.41 10.86
C GLY A 71 18.91 12.13 10.02
N ARG A 72 18.99 13.47 9.98
CA ARG A 72 18.10 14.35 9.19
C ARG A 72 17.85 13.76 7.80
N MET A 73 16.67 13.19 7.59
CA MET A 73 16.19 12.90 6.25
C MET A 73 15.93 14.25 5.61
N LYS A 74 16.88 14.71 4.80
CA LYS A 74 16.65 15.83 3.89
C LYS A 74 15.41 15.44 3.10
N GLY A 75 14.34 16.22 3.22
CA GLY A 75 13.08 16.00 2.51
C GLY A 75 13.37 16.00 1.02
N ASN A 76 13.69 14.83 0.47
CA ASN A 76 13.68 14.60 -0.95
C ASN A 76 12.22 14.31 -1.27
N ASN A 77 11.70 14.91 -2.33
CA ASN A 77 10.42 14.51 -2.90
C ASN A 77 10.36 12.98 -2.96
N VAL A 78 9.21 12.39 -2.60
CA VAL A 78 9.02 10.93 -2.58
C VAL A 78 9.49 10.32 -3.90
N GLU A 79 9.26 11.00 -5.03
CA GLU A 79 9.78 10.62 -6.34
C GLU A 79 11.31 10.52 -6.37
N ASP A 80 12.03 11.55 -5.94
CA ASP A 80 13.50 11.56 -5.88
C ASP A 80 14.07 10.54 -4.89
N ALA A 81 13.38 10.33 -3.77
CA ALA A 81 13.75 9.33 -2.78
C ALA A 81 13.51 7.90 -3.31
N CYS A 82 12.41 7.70 -4.03
CA CYS A 82 12.06 6.42 -4.65
C CYS A 82 13.05 6.07 -5.78
N LEU A 83 13.42 7.04 -6.62
CA LEU A 83 14.37 6.84 -7.72
C LEU A 83 15.78 6.47 -7.24
N LYS A 84 16.19 6.90 -6.05
CA LYS A 84 17.54 6.64 -5.49
C LYS A 84 17.63 5.33 -4.69
N LYS A 85 16.52 4.77 -4.24
CA LYS A 85 16.53 3.53 -3.44
C LYS A 85 16.67 2.31 -4.34
N LYS A 86 17.71 1.52 -4.10
CA LYS A 86 17.93 0.23 -4.80
C LYS A 86 16.82 -0.81 -4.56
N SER A 87 16.01 -0.62 -3.52
CA SER A 87 14.87 -1.48 -3.18
C SER A 87 13.58 -1.12 -3.93
N ILE A 88 13.62 -0.11 -4.79
CA ILE A 88 12.46 0.36 -5.55
C ILE A 88 12.72 0.08 -7.03
N LEU A 89 11.83 -0.71 -7.63
CA LEU A 89 11.86 -1.03 -9.04
C LEU A 89 10.91 -0.09 -9.77
N LYS A 90 11.46 0.71 -10.67
CA LYS A 90 10.65 1.49 -11.61
C LYS A 90 10.21 0.57 -12.75
N ILE A 91 8.91 0.33 -12.85
CA ILE A 91 8.34 -0.33 -14.02
C ILE A 91 8.26 0.71 -15.15
N PRO A 92 8.86 0.46 -16.32
CA PRO A 92 8.74 1.37 -17.45
C PRO A 92 7.29 1.43 -17.91
N GLU A 93 6.84 2.63 -18.24
CA GLU A 93 5.57 2.83 -18.94
C GLU A 93 5.58 2.06 -20.26
N ASP A 94 4.40 1.57 -20.63
CA ASP A 94 4.20 0.86 -21.88
C ASP A 94 2.86 1.26 -22.50
N ASP A 95 2.85 1.32 -23.82
CA ASP A 95 1.67 1.73 -24.59
C ASP A 95 0.58 0.64 -24.62
N GLU A 96 0.91 -0.59 -24.21
CA GLU A 96 0.01 -1.75 -24.21
C GLU A 96 -0.82 -1.87 -22.92
N GLY A 97 -0.53 -1.08 -21.88
CA GLY A 97 -1.21 -1.13 -20.58
C GLY A 97 -0.90 -2.39 -19.75
N LEU A 98 0.33 -2.91 -19.82
CA LEU A 98 0.76 -4.12 -19.11
C LEU A 98 1.50 -3.83 -17.78
N CYS A 99 1.60 -2.57 -17.38
CA CYS A 99 2.41 -2.12 -16.25
C CYS A 99 2.06 -2.84 -14.92
N CYS A 100 0.76 -3.13 -14.71
CA CYS A 100 0.24 -3.83 -13.53
C CYS A 100 0.77 -5.26 -13.46
N ALA A 101 0.59 -6.03 -14.53
CA ALA A 101 1.10 -7.40 -14.64
C ALA A 101 2.63 -7.46 -14.54
N LYS A 102 3.35 -6.50 -15.13
CA LYS A 102 4.80 -6.39 -15.00
C LYS A 102 5.22 -6.21 -13.54
N ALA A 103 4.56 -5.31 -12.80
CA ALA A 103 4.84 -5.08 -11.39
C ALA A 103 4.65 -6.36 -10.56
N ILE A 104 3.56 -7.08 -10.81
CA ILE A 104 3.23 -8.34 -10.13
C ILE A 104 4.30 -9.40 -10.41
N LEU A 105 4.71 -9.58 -11.66
CA LEU A 105 5.76 -10.54 -12.04
C LEU A 105 7.10 -10.26 -11.34
N TYR A 106 7.48 -8.99 -11.21
CA TYR A 106 8.65 -8.61 -10.41
C TYR A 106 8.46 -8.95 -8.93
N ALA A 107 7.31 -8.60 -8.36
CA ALA A 107 7.01 -8.88 -6.96
C ALA A 107 7.08 -10.38 -6.66
N LEU A 108 6.51 -11.24 -7.52
CA LEU A 108 6.59 -12.69 -7.42
C LEU A 108 8.03 -13.20 -7.50
N ALA A 109 8.81 -12.76 -8.50
CA ALA A 109 10.20 -13.18 -8.63
C ALA A 109 11.05 -12.82 -7.40
N HIS A 110 10.74 -11.69 -6.75
CA HIS A 110 11.36 -11.28 -5.50
C HIS A 110 10.87 -12.07 -4.29
N LEU A 111 9.57 -12.40 -4.24
CA LEU A 111 8.98 -13.25 -3.20
C LEU A 111 9.61 -14.65 -3.21
N ASP A 112 9.79 -15.23 -4.40
CA ASP A 112 10.38 -16.56 -4.61
C ASP A 112 11.91 -16.57 -4.51
N GLN A 113 12.54 -15.40 -4.35
CA GLN A 113 14.00 -15.22 -4.38
C GLN A 113 14.67 -15.77 -5.65
N ASP A 114 13.95 -15.83 -6.77
CA ASP A 114 14.47 -16.32 -8.05
C ASP A 114 15.31 -15.24 -8.75
N LYS A 115 16.61 -15.29 -8.47
CA LYS A 115 17.62 -14.39 -9.07
C LYS A 115 17.66 -14.50 -10.60
N THR A 116 17.39 -15.68 -11.16
CA THR A 116 17.46 -15.90 -12.61
C THR A 116 16.26 -15.25 -13.29
N ALA A 117 15.06 -15.40 -12.72
CA ALA A 117 13.87 -14.70 -13.18
C ALA A 117 14.05 -13.18 -13.07
N ILE A 118 14.57 -12.66 -11.95
CA ILE A 118 14.81 -11.21 -11.78
C ILE A 118 15.73 -10.66 -12.88
N VAL A 119 16.85 -11.35 -13.16
CA VAL A 119 17.78 -10.93 -14.22
C VAL A 119 17.11 -10.98 -15.59
N THR A 120 16.35 -12.04 -15.87
CA THR A 120 15.66 -12.23 -17.15
C THR A 120 14.58 -11.18 -17.38
N LEU A 121 13.79 -10.84 -16.36
CA LEU A 121 12.73 -9.83 -16.46
C LEU A 121 13.28 -8.42 -16.61
N ARG A 122 14.51 -8.17 -16.11
CA ARG A 122 15.20 -6.88 -16.20
C ARG A 122 15.89 -6.64 -17.54
N ASP A 123 16.14 -7.70 -18.31
CA ASP A 123 16.80 -7.60 -19.61
C ASP A 123 15.87 -6.96 -20.65
N LYS A 124 16.14 -5.69 -20.98
CA LYS A 124 15.36 -4.91 -21.97
C LYS A 124 15.47 -5.48 -23.39
N HIS A 125 16.51 -6.24 -23.69
CA HIS A 125 16.69 -6.84 -25.01
C HIS A 125 15.86 -8.11 -25.20
N ARG A 126 15.21 -8.61 -24.15
CA ARG A 126 14.38 -9.81 -24.19
C ARG A 126 12.92 -9.45 -23.92
N PRO A 127 11.99 -9.86 -24.78
CA PRO A 127 10.56 -9.62 -24.57
C PRO A 127 9.93 -10.51 -23.49
N ALA A 128 10.73 -11.18 -22.65
CA ALA A 128 10.26 -12.15 -21.66
C ALA A 128 9.27 -11.53 -20.68
N LEU A 129 9.54 -10.32 -20.20
CA LEU A 129 8.63 -9.59 -19.31
C LEU A 129 7.30 -9.26 -20.00
N MET A 130 7.34 -8.77 -21.25
CA MET A 130 6.13 -8.45 -22.03
C MET A 130 5.29 -9.71 -22.29
N ASN A 131 5.93 -10.79 -22.74
CA ASN A 131 5.25 -12.05 -23.05
C ASN A 131 4.57 -12.64 -21.81
N ARG A 132 5.28 -12.67 -20.67
CA ARG A 132 4.72 -13.16 -19.41
C ARG A 132 3.61 -12.25 -18.89
N ALA A 133 3.72 -10.94 -19.06
CA ALA A 133 2.67 -10.00 -18.69
C ALA A 133 1.40 -10.22 -19.52
N ARG A 134 1.53 -10.41 -20.85
CA ARG A 134 0.41 -10.72 -21.74
C ARG A 134 -0.29 -12.03 -21.35
N ILE A 135 0.49 -13.06 -21.07
CA ILE A 135 -0.03 -14.36 -20.60
C ILE A 135 -0.79 -14.18 -19.29
N LEU A 136 -0.24 -13.43 -18.33
CA LEU A 136 -0.90 -13.19 -17.05
C LEU A 136 -2.24 -12.45 -17.23
N HIS A 137 -2.31 -11.45 -18.10
CA HIS A 137 -3.56 -10.78 -18.46
C HIS A 137 -4.59 -11.75 -19.06
N GLU A 138 -4.16 -12.58 -20.00
CA GLU A 138 -4.99 -13.59 -20.67
C GLU A 138 -5.53 -14.64 -19.67
N GLU A 139 -4.66 -15.19 -18.82
CA GLU A 139 -5.01 -16.21 -17.82
C GLU A 139 -5.87 -15.65 -16.68
N SER A 140 -5.69 -14.37 -16.33
CA SER A 140 -6.47 -13.70 -15.28
C SER A 140 -7.79 -13.11 -15.80
N GLY A 141 -8.04 -13.14 -17.11
CA GLY A 141 -9.21 -12.53 -17.74
C GLY A 141 -9.21 -10.99 -17.71
N VAL A 142 -8.06 -10.37 -17.49
CA VAL A 142 -7.91 -8.91 -17.39
C VAL A 142 -7.49 -8.35 -18.76
N PRO A 143 -8.30 -7.49 -19.41
CA PRO A 143 -7.89 -6.87 -20.67
C PRO A 143 -6.65 -5.97 -20.47
N PRO A 144 -5.74 -5.89 -21.46
CA PRO A 144 -4.65 -4.92 -21.42
C PRO A 144 -5.18 -3.49 -21.36
N GLY A 145 -4.61 -2.64 -20.51
CA GLY A 145 -5.08 -1.28 -20.32
C GLY A 145 -4.83 -0.73 -18.91
N PRO A 146 -5.47 0.40 -18.57
CA PRO A 146 -5.35 0.99 -17.23
C PRO A 146 -5.83 0.00 -16.16
N CYS A 147 -4.98 -0.24 -15.16
CA CYS A 147 -5.27 -1.15 -14.05
C CYS A 147 -5.84 -0.34 -12.88
N THR A 148 -7.04 -0.69 -12.44
CA THR A 148 -7.70 -0.16 -11.24
C THR A 148 -7.88 -1.28 -10.20
N TYR A 149 -8.59 -1.00 -9.12
CA TYR A 149 -8.84 -1.98 -8.05
C TYR A 149 -9.62 -3.22 -8.55
N THR A 150 -10.42 -3.09 -9.61
CA THR A 150 -11.17 -4.23 -10.19
C THR A 150 -10.26 -5.23 -10.88
N GLU A 151 -9.25 -4.75 -11.60
CA GLU A 151 -8.27 -5.59 -12.28
C GLU A 151 -7.31 -6.22 -11.27
N VAL A 152 -6.86 -5.44 -10.27
CA VAL A 152 -6.01 -5.96 -9.18
C VAL A 152 -6.69 -7.14 -8.46
N ALA A 153 -7.99 -7.03 -8.13
CA ALA A 153 -8.73 -8.11 -7.49
C ALA A 153 -8.85 -9.37 -8.38
N GLN A 154 -8.82 -9.23 -9.71
CA GLN A 154 -8.80 -10.39 -10.62
C GLN A 154 -7.44 -11.09 -10.59
N PHE A 155 -6.35 -10.33 -10.61
CA PHE A 155 -5.00 -10.88 -10.45
C PHE A 155 -4.83 -11.59 -9.09
N GLU A 156 -5.33 -11.00 -8.00
CA GLU A 156 -5.31 -11.61 -6.67
C GLU A 156 -5.99 -12.99 -6.65
N ARG A 157 -7.19 -13.08 -7.23
CA ARG A 157 -7.93 -14.35 -7.31
C ARG A 157 -7.22 -15.39 -8.17
N HIS A 158 -6.68 -14.96 -9.32
CA HIS A 158 -6.00 -15.87 -10.24
C HIS A 158 -4.70 -16.44 -9.63
N LEU A 159 -3.90 -15.58 -9.01
CA LEU A 159 -2.60 -15.93 -8.44
C LEU A 159 -2.69 -16.47 -7.00
N ASN A 160 -3.87 -16.36 -6.37
CA ASN A 160 -4.10 -16.69 -4.95
C ASN A 160 -3.12 -15.95 -4.01
N ILE A 161 -2.98 -14.64 -4.22
CA ILE A 161 -2.12 -13.74 -3.43
C ILE A 161 -2.92 -12.51 -3.00
N GLN A 162 -2.37 -11.75 -2.04
CA GLN A 162 -2.87 -10.42 -1.67
C GLN A 162 -1.93 -9.33 -2.20
N ILE A 163 -2.48 -8.34 -2.88
CA ILE A 163 -1.76 -7.22 -3.50
C ILE A 163 -2.12 -5.93 -2.78
N GLY A 164 -1.13 -5.33 -2.10
CA GLY A 164 -1.28 -4.02 -1.47
C GLY A 164 -0.96 -2.88 -2.44
N VAL A 165 -1.96 -2.06 -2.78
CA VAL A 165 -1.77 -0.84 -3.58
C VAL A 165 -1.65 0.37 -2.66
N VAL A 166 -0.55 1.12 -2.79
CA VAL A 166 -0.29 2.34 -2.03
C VAL A 166 -0.16 3.51 -3.00
N VAL A 167 -1.03 4.52 -2.85
CA VAL A 167 -0.96 5.76 -3.62
C VAL A 167 -0.15 6.80 -2.84
N ALA A 168 0.89 7.35 -3.46
CA ALA A 168 1.84 8.24 -2.79
C ALA A 168 1.36 9.69 -2.60
N GLU A 169 0.20 10.06 -3.16
CA GLU A 169 -0.35 11.43 -3.06
C GLU A 169 -0.60 11.90 -1.61
N ASN A 170 -0.62 10.98 -0.64
CA ASN A 170 -0.84 11.27 0.78
C ASN A 170 0.40 11.00 1.67
N MET A 171 1.61 10.91 1.09
CA MET A 171 2.85 10.68 1.86
C MET A 171 3.61 11.97 2.24
N ASN A 172 3.03 13.13 1.96
CA ASN A 172 3.55 14.44 2.33
C ASN A 172 2.68 15.10 3.42
N GLU A 173 2.46 14.43 4.55
CA GLU A 173 2.10 15.08 5.83
C GLU A 173 2.87 14.44 6.97
#